data_AF-A0A523JJD9-F1
#
_entry.id   AF-A0A523JJD9-F1
#
_cell.length_a   1.000
_cell.length_b   1.000
_cell.length_c   1.000
_cell.angle_alpha   90.00
_cell.angle_beta   90.00
_cell.angle_gamma   90.00
#
_symmetry.space_group_name_H-M   'P 1'
#
loop_
_entity.id
_entity.type
_entity.pdbx_description
1 polymer ?
#
loop_
_entity_poly.entity_id
_entity_poly.type
_entity_poly.pdbx_seq_one_letter_code
_entity_poly.pdbx_strand_id
1 'polypeptide(L)'
;MNKNKMLMMAAVTGLMLAGSNSFAGREGFEKCKGIAPKGANGCGANDHKCGGFAKADFDSEEWVYVKEGTCGEVKKAMKSSALKEYAREIAKSAVKYQDNAPK
;
A
#
# COMPACT_ATOMS: atom_id res chain seq x y z
N MET A 1 -19.65 -7.07 11.36
CA MET A 1 -18.73 -6.07 10.76
C MET A 1 -19.56 -4.93 10.16
N ASN A 2 -19.26 -3.67 10.41
CA ASN A 2 -20.03 -2.54 9.87
C ASN A 2 -19.66 -2.27 8.40
N LYS A 3 -20.66 -1.90 7.58
CA LYS A 3 -20.51 -1.71 6.13
C LYS A 3 -19.37 -0.74 5.78
N ASN A 4 -19.19 0.33 6.56
CA ASN A 4 -18.12 1.30 6.34
C ASN A 4 -16.72 0.74 6.61
N LYS A 5 -16.50 -0.13 7.62
CA LYS A 5 -15.18 -0.77 7.79
C LYS A 5 -14.91 -1.79 6.69
N MET A 6 -15.95 -2.46 6.19
CA MET A 6 -15.81 -3.41 5.09
C MET A 6 -15.43 -2.69 3.78
N LEU A 7 -16.03 -1.53 3.50
CA LEU A 7 -15.65 -0.68 2.36
C LEU A 7 -14.23 -0.13 2.51
N MET A 8 -13.82 0.29 3.71
CA MET A 8 -12.46 0.78 3.98
C MET A 8 -11.42 -0.34 3.84
N MET A 9 -11.68 -1.55 4.33
CA MET A 9 -10.80 -2.70 4.13
C MET A 9 -10.65 -3.05 2.65
N ALA A 10 -11.74 -3.07 1.89
CA ALA A 10 -11.69 -3.31 0.44
C ALA A 10 -10.86 -2.25 -0.29
N ALA A 11 -11.01 -0.98 0.08
CA ALA A 11 -10.22 0.12 -0.48
C ALA A 11 -8.71 -0.01 -0.16
N VAL A 12 -8.37 -0.36 1.09
CA VAL A 12 -6.97 -0.57 1.51
C VAL A 12 -6.35 -1.75 0.76
N THR A 13 -7.06 -2.87 0.61
CA THR A 13 -6.57 -4.03 -0.16
C THR A 13 -6.28 -3.70 -1.62
N GLY A 14 -7.17 -2.93 -2.27
CA GLY A 14 -6.96 -2.49 -3.65
C GLY A 14 -5.72 -1.62 -3.84
N LEU A 15 -5.41 -0.76 -2.87
CA LEU A 15 -4.22 0.10 -2.88
C LEU A 15 -2.92 -0.69 -2.70
N MET A 16 -2.93 -1.75 -1.89
CA MET A 16 -1.75 -2.56 -1.57
C MET A 16 -1.31 -3.44 -2.75
N LEU A 17 -2.27 -3.99 -3.51
CA LEU A 17 -1.99 -4.83 -4.68
C LEU A 17 -1.50 -4.03 -5.90
N ALA A 18 -1.62 -2.69 -5.86
CA ALA A 18 -1.13 -1.80 -6.92
C ALA A 18 0.39 -1.57 -6.86
N GLY A 19 1.08 -2.03 -5.81
CA GLY A 19 2.52 -1.79 -5.59
C GLY A 19 3.45 -2.47 -6.60
N SER A 20 2.98 -3.47 -7.35
CA SER A 20 3.85 -4.34 -8.17
C SER A 20 3.80 -4.13 -9.68
N ASN A 21 2.98 -3.20 -10.20
CA ASN A 21 2.93 -2.92 -11.64
C ASN A 21 2.68 -1.44 -11.93
N SER A 22 3.70 -0.73 -12.41
CA SER A 22 3.63 0.40 -13.38
C SER A 22 2.53 1.47 -13.23
N PHE A 23 2.17 1.88 -12.02
CA PHE A 23 1.39 3.12 -11.82
C PHE A 23 2.25 4.39 -11.82
N ALA A 24 3.58 4.24 -11.95
CA ALA A 24 4.48 5.38 -12.04
C ALA A 24 4.13 6.26 -13.24
N GLY A 25 3.61 7.47 -12.98
CA GLY A 25 3.22 8.43 -14.00
C GLY A 25 1.82 8.24 -14.60
N ARG A 26 0.93 7.43 -14.00
CA ARG A 26 -0.48 7.41 -14.41
C ARG A 26 -1.21 8.63 -13.88
N GLU A 27 -1.84 9.39 -14.79
CA GLU A 27 -2.75 10.48 -14.46
C GLU A 27 -3.86 10.00 -13.49
N GLY A 28 -4.22 10.84 -12.51
CA GLY A 28 -5.26 10.53 -11.52
C GLY A 28 -4.77 9.81 -10.26
N PHE A 29 -3.47 9.63 -10.09
CA PHE A 29 -2.87 9.01 -8.89
C PHE A 29 -1.80 9.90 -8.24
N GLU A 30 -1.79 9.93 -6.90
CA GLU A 30 -0.81 10.64 -6.09
C GLU A 30 0.05 9.67 -5.27
N LYS A 31 1.30 10.06 -4.97
CA LYS A 31 2.16 9.32 -4.05
C LYS A 31 1.75 9.59 -2.61
N CYS A 32 1.32 8.57 -1.88
CA CYS A 32 0.94 8.67 -0.48
C CYS A 32 1.99 8.01 0.42
N LYS A 33 2.79 8.86 1.09
CA LYS A 33 3.85 8.48 2.03
C LYS A 33 3.32 7.97 3.38
N GLY A 34 4.03 7.07 4.05
CA GLY A 34 3.73 6.63 5.41
C GLY A 34 2.59 5.62 5.54
N ILE A 35 2.17 5.02 4.43
CA ILE A 35 1.09 4.02 4.43
C ILE A 35 1.51 2.68 3.79
N ALA A 36 2.72 2.60 3.24
CA ALA A 36 3.26 1.38 2.64
C ALA A 36 3.68 0.38 3.73
N PRO A 37 3.17 -0.86 3.76
CA PRO A 37 3.71 -1.92 4.60
C PRO A 37 5.10 -2.32 4.12
N LYS A 38 5.80 -3.07 4.97
CA LYS A 38 7.09 -3.68 4.63
C LYS A 38 6.95 -4.48 3.35
N GLY A 39 7.90 -4.29 2.43
CA GLY A 39 7.93 -5.01 1.16
C GLY A 39 6.83 -4.63 0.16
N ALA A 40 6.09 -3.54 0.38
CA ALA A 40 4.96 -3.15 -0.47
C ALA A 40 4.97 -1.66 -0.88
N ASN A 41 6.14 -1.02 -0.89
CA ASN A 41 6.31 0.33 -1.44
C ASN A 41 6.37 0.32 -2.98
N GLY A 42 6.06 1.46 -3.59
CA GLY A 42 6.22 1.67 -5.03
C GLY A 42 7.67 1.95 -5.46
N CYS A 43 7.96 1.80 -6.76
CA CYS A 43 9.29 2.07 -7.33
C CYS A 43 9.71 3.54 -7.17
N GLY A 44 10.93 3.80 -6.69
CA GLY A 44 11.42 5.16 -6.43
C GLY A 44 10.95 5.72 -5.09
N ALA A 45 10.41 4.89 -4.19
CA ALA A 45 10.23 5.24 -2.80
C ALA A 45 11.54 5.11 -2.04
N ASN A 46 11.83 6.06 -1.14
CA ASN A 46 13.01 6.05 -0.28
C ASN A 46 14.33 5.68 -1.02
N ASP A 47 14.53 6.27 -2.20
CA ASP A 47 15.66 6.04 -3.12
C ASP A 47 15.85 4.59 -3.65
N HIS A 48 14.87 3.70 -3.42
CA HIS A 48 14.88 2.37 -4.00
C HIS A 48 14.62 2.43 -5.51
N LYS A 49 15.46 1.73 -6.28
CA LYS A 49 15.29 1.66 -7.75
C LYS A 49 14.00 0.96 -8.19
N CYS A 50 13.45 0.08 -7.34
CA CYS A 50 12.26 -0.72 -7.59
C CYS A 50 11.33 -0.73 -6.36
N GLY A 51 10.09 -1.18 -6.54
CA GLY A 51 9.14 -1.40 -5.45
C GLY A 51 9.44 -2.68 -4.68
N GLY A 52 8.85 -2.83 -3.50
CA GLY A 52 9.02 -4.00 -2.63
C GLY A 52 10.25 -3.98 -1.71
N PHE A 53 10.94 -2.85 -1.61
CA PHE A 53 12.16 -2.69 -0.81
C PHE A 53 11.97 -2.01 0.56
N ALA A 54 10.74 -1.60 0.90
CA ALA A 54 10.43 -1.05 2.21
C ALA A 54 10.85 -2.02 3.33
N LYS A 55 11.73 -1.55 4.23
CA LYS A 55 12.30 -2.38 5.30
C LYS A 55 11.41 -2.47 6.53
N ALA A 56 10.59 -1.44 6.75
CA ALA A 56 9.68 -1.32 7.89
C ALA A 56 8.26 -1.04 7.42
N ASP A 57 7.28 -1.40 8.24
CA ASP A 57 5.89 -1.04 7.99
C ASP A 57 5.68 0.46 8.20
N PHE A 58 5.03 1.10 7.24
CA PHE A 58 4.51 2.46 7.32
C PHE A 58 5.59 3.53 7.55
N ASP A 59 6.79 3.29 7.04
CA ASP A 59 7.90 4.25 7.05
C ASP A 59 7.49 5.55 6.34
N SER A 60 7.89 6.69 6.91
CA SER A 60 7.46 8.01 6.45
C SER A 60 7.96 8.38 5.05
N GLU A 61 9.05 7.78 4.59
CA GLU A 61 9.61 8.02 3.26
C GLU A 61 9.13 7.00 2.22
N GLU A 62 8.60 5.87 2.67
CA GLU A 62 7.99 4.87 1.81
C GLU A 62 6.59 5.32 1.37
N TRP A 63 6.26 5.11 0.09
CA TRP A 63 4.97 5.50 -0.47
C TRP A 63 4.34 4.42 -1.34
N VAL A 64 3.02 4.51 -1.49
CA VAL A 64 2.23 3.80 -2.50
C VAL A 64 1.40 4.80 -3.30
N TYR A 65 0.96 4.40 -4.50
CA TYR A 65 0.00 5.21 -5.26
C TYR A 65 -1.40 5.06 -4.68
N VAL A 66 -2.09 6.20 -4.54
CA VAL A 66 -3.51 6.26 -4.23
C VAL A 66 -4.20 7.17 -5.25
N LYS A 67 -5.53 7.12 -5.34
CA LYS A 67 -6.27 8.06 -6.20
C LYS A 67 -6.01 9.50 -5.73
N GLU A 68 -5.82 10.44 -6.65
CA GLU A 68 -5.65 11.85 -6.33
C GLU A 68 -6.72 12.36 -5.35
N GLY A 69 -6.28 13.16 -4.37
CA GLY A 69 -7.16 13.75 -3.35
C GLY A 69 -7.61 12.80 -2.25
N THR A 70 -7.10 11.56 -2.19
CA THR A 70 -7.54 10.55 -1.20
C THR A 70 -6.51 10.24 -0.13
N CYS A 71 -5.23 10.61 -0.29
CA CYS A 71 -4.16 10.27 0.65
C CYS A 71 -4.46 10.72 2.09
N GLY A 72 -5.10 11.88 2.28
CA GLY A 72 -5.49 12.37 3.61
C GLY A 72 -6.49 11.45 4.31
N GLU A 73 -7.54 11.03 3.61
CA GLU A 73 -8.56 10.12 4.14
C GLU A 73 -7.97 8.72 4.37
N VAL A 74 -7.10 8.24 3.49
CA VAL A 74 -6.38 6.97 3.68
C VAL A 74 -5.52 7.02 4.93
N LYS A 75 -4.72 8.08 5.13
CA LYS A 75 -3.93 8.27 6.35
C LYS A 75 -4.79 8.31 7.61
N LYS A 76 -5.96 8.95 7.55
CA LYS A 76 -6.94 8.97 8.65
C LYS A 76 -7.46 7.57 8.95
N ALA A 77 -7.82 6.79 7.94
CA ALA A 77 -8.23 5.40 8.11
C ALA A 77 -7.11 4.55 8.73
N MET A 78 -5.86 4.74 8.28
CA MET A 78 -4.68 4.05 8.80
C MET A 78 -4.32 4.42 10.25
N LYS A 79 -5.02 5.38 10.90
CA LYS A 79 -4.91 5.56 12.36
C LYS A 79 -5.53 4.38 13.13
N SER A 80 -6.40 3.60 12.51
CA SER A 80 -6.95 2.38 13.12
C SER A 80 -5.90 1.27 13.17
N SER A 81 -5.62 0.76 14.38
CA SER A 81 -4.74 -0.40 14.58
C SER A 81 -5.21 -1.64 13.82
N ALA A 82 -6.52 -1.87 13.78
CA ALA A 82 -7.12 -3.00 13.04
C ALA A 82 -6.88 -2.89 11.53
N LEU A 83 -6.96 -1.69 10.95
CA LEU A 83 -6.68 -1.49 9.52
C LEU A 83 -5.19 -1.57 9.21
N LYS A 84 -4.32 -1.07 10.11
CA LYS A 84 -2.87 -1.28 10.01
C LYS A 84 -2.51 -2.75 10.01
N GLU A 85 -3.09 -3.53 10.91
CA GLU A 85 -2.82 -4.97 10.97
C GLU A 85 -3.32 -5.69 9.73
N TYR A 86 -4.54 -5.39 9.29
CA TYR A 86 -5.07 -5.94 8.06
C TYR A 86 -4.20 -5.61 6.83
N ALA A 87 -3.72 -4.38 6.71
CA ALA A 87 -2.83 -3.96 5.63
C ALA A 87 -1.50 -4.75 5.64
N ARG A 88 -0.92 -4.98 6.83
CA ARG A 88 0.30 -5.80 6.98
C ARG A 88 0.06 -7.24 6.53
N GLU A 89 -1.02 -7.86 6.98
CA GLU A 89 -1.30 -9.26 6.68
C GLU A 89 -1.60 -9.49 5.20
N ILE A 90 -2.35 -8.58 4.57
CA ILE A 90 -2.58 -8.61 3.12
C ILE A 90 -1.27 -8.42 2.35
N ALA A 91 -0.41 -7.48 2.74
CA ALA A 91 0.88 -7.26 2.09
C ALA A 91 1.80 -8.49 2.20
N LYS A 92 1.93 -9.09 3.40
CA LYS A 92 2.69 -10.34 3.60
C LYS A 92 2.17 -11.46 2.70
N SER A 93 0.85 -11.60 2.60
CA SER A 93 0.21 -12.61 1.76
C SER A 93 0.49 -12.38 0.27
N ALA A 94 0.43 -11.11 -0.17
CA ALA A 94 0.71 -10.72 -1.54
C ALA A 94 2.17 -10.95 -1.94
N VAL A 95 3.13 -10.57 -1.08
CA VAL A 95 4.57 -10.84 -1.28
C VAL A 95 4.82 -12.34 -1.39
N LYS A 96 4.26 -13.13 -0.45
CA LYS A 96 4.37 -14.59 -0.51
C LYS A 96 3.78 -15.16 -1.79
N TYR A 97 2.64 -14.64 -2.26
CA TYR A 97 2.06 -15.09 -3.53
C TYR A 97 2.98 -14.80 -4.71
N GLN A 98 3.61 -13.62 -4.76
CA GLN A 98 4.56 -13.26 -5.82
C GLN A 98 5.79 -14.17 -5.83
N ASP A 99 6.35 -14.47 -4.65
CA ASP A 99 7.51 -15.37 -4.54
C ASP A 99 7.20 -16.80 -5.03
N ASN A 100 5.93 -17.21 -4.95
CA ASN A 100 5.46 -18.54 -5.34
C ASN A 100 4.67 -18.53 -6.66
N ALA A 101 4.64 -17.41 -7.38
CA ALA A 101 3.92 -17.31 -8.64
C ALA A 101 4.59 -18.23 -9.69
N PRO A 102 3.81 -19.02 -10.45
CA PRO A 102 4.37 -19.81 -11.55
C PRO A 102 5.07 -18.86 -12.54
N LYS A 103 6.33 -19.17 -12.85
CA LYS A 103 7.15 -18.41 -13.79
C LYS A 103 6.66 -18.55 -15.22
#